data_AF-A0A533BBA8-F1
#
_entry.id   AF-A0A533BBA8-F1
#
_cell.length_a   1.000
_cell.length_b   1.000
_cell.length_c   1.000
_cell.angle_alpha   90.00
_cell.angle_beta   90.00
_cell.angle_gamma   90.00
#
_symmetry.space_group_name_H-M   'P 1'
#
loop_
_entity.id
_entity.type
_entity.pdbx_description
1 polymer ?
#
loop_
_entity_poly.entity_id
_entity_poly.type
_entity_poly.pdbx_seq_one_letter_code
_entity_poly.pdbx_strand_id
1 'polypeptide(L)' 'MGDQILEVNRKPVPDLEAYQRLVEPIKPKDLTLLLINRQGTILFVPIEGE' A
#
# COMPACT_ATOMS: atom_id res chain seq x y z
N MET A 1 6.53 14.20 -2.88
CA MET A 1 6.20 13.88 -1.47
C MET A 1 4.71 14.17 -1.27
N GLY A 2 3.96 13.28 -0.62
CA GLY A 2 2.55 13.54 -0.32
C GLY A 2 1.55 12.42 -0.66
N ASP A 3 1.99 11.18 -0.83
CA ASP A 3 1.07 10.03 -0.89
C ASP A 3 0.91 9.45 0.52
N GLN A 4 -0.33 9.23 0.93
CA GLN A 4 -0.64 8.48 2.14
C GLN A 4 -1.20 7.12 1.75
N ILE A 5 -0.56 6.04 2.20
CA ILE A 5 -1.08 4.68 2.02
C ILE A 5 -2.23 4.48 3.01
N LEU A 6 -3.38 4.04 2.50
CA LEU A 6 -4.58 3.74 3.27
C LEU A 6 -4.84 2.25 3.35
N GLU A 7 -4.52 1.51 2.29
CA GLU A 7 -4.65 0.05 2.25
C GLU A 7 -3.49 -0.60 1.49
N VAL A 8 -3.15 -1.83 1.89
CA VAL A 8 -2.29 -2.77 1.16
C VAL A 8 -3.09 -4.03 0.90
N ASN A 9 -3.25 -4.42 -0.36
CA ASN A 9 -4.05 -5.59 -0.78
C ASN A 9 -5.45 -5.64 -0.14
N ARG A 10 -6.16 -4.50 -0.16
CA ARG A 10 -7.49 -4.30 0.43
C ARG A 10 -7.55 -4.48 1.96
N LYS A 11 -6.41 -4.38 2.64
CA LYS A 11 -6.33 -4.38 4.11
C LYS A 11 -5.93 -2.99 4.60
N PRO A 12 -6.64 -2.40 5.57
CA PRO A 12 -6.36 -1.06 6.06
C PRO A 12 -4.97 -0.94 6.70
N VAL A 13 -4.36 0.24 6.55
CA VAL A 13 -3.08 0.63 7.12
C VAL A 13 -3.29 1.84 8.03
N PRO A 14 -3.74 1.63 9.29
CA PRO A 14 -3.95 2.72 10.24
C PRO A 14 -2.65 3.32 10.79
N ASP A 15 -1.56 2.54 10.77
CA ASP A 15 -0.28 2.89 11.35
C ASP A 15 0.88 2.13 10.68
N LEU A 16 2.10 2.44 11.11
CA LEU A 16 3.33 1.87 10.56
C LEU A 16 3.49 0.38 10.91
N GLU A 17 3.00 -0.09 12.05
CA GLU A 17 3.12 -1.49 12.47
C GLU A 17 2.19 -2.39 11.65
N ALA A 18 0.97 -1.92 11.36
CA ALA A 18 0.06 -2.56 10.43
C ALA A 18 0.66 -2.61 9.03
N TYR A 19 1.27 -1.52 8.55
CA TYR A 19 1.98 -1.51 7.27
C TYR A 19 3.05 -2.61 7.21
N GLN A 20 3.95 -2.66 8.20
CA GLN A 20 5.05 -3.64 8.26
C GLN A 20 4.54 -5.08 8.18
N ARG A 21 3.55 -5.45 9.02
CA ARG A 21 2.95 -6.79 9.01
C ARG A 21 2.28 -7.17 7.70
N LEU A 22 1.73 -6.17 6.99
CA LEU A 22 1.05 -6.39 5.71
C LEU A 22 2.03 -6.55 4.55
N VAL A 23 3.18 -5.88 4.58
CA VAL A 23 4.19 -5.95 3.52
C VAL A 23 5.22 -7.05 3.73
N GLU A 24 5.50 -7.46 4.97
CA GLU A 24 6.44 -8.53 5.31
C GLU A 24 6.26 -9.83 4.50
N PRO A 25 5.05 -10.36 4.25
CA PRO A 25 4.88 -11.60 3.49
C PRO A 25 4.91 -11.41 1.96
N ILE A 26 4.97 -10.18 1.45
CA ILE A 26 4.93 -9.88 0.02
C ILE A 26 6.29 -10.24 -0.60
N LYS A 27 6.29 -11.09 -1.63
CA LYS A 27 7.51 -11.53 -2.30
C LYS A 27 7.92 -10.55 -3.40
N PRO A 28 9.21 -10.53 -3.78
CA PRO A 28 9.63 -9.87 -5.01
C PRO A 28 8.76 -10.33 -6.18
N LYS A 29 8.39 -9.40 -7.08
CA LYS A 29 7.49 -9.63 -8.23
C LYS A 29 6.02 -9.94 -7.90
N ASP A 30 5.61 -9.93 -6.63
CA ASP A 30 4.18 -10.00 -6.31
C ASP A 30 3.51 -8.67 -6.69
N LEU A 31 2.42 -8.76 -7.45
CA LEU A 31 1.55 -7.62 -7.71
C LEU A 31 0.85 -7.20 -6.42
N THR A 32 1.17 -6.02 -5.92
CA THR A 32 0.57 -5.43 -4.72
C THR A 32 -0.34 -4.29 -5.11
N LEU A 33 -1.58 -4.30 -4.61
CA LEU A 33 -2.54 -3.23 -4.81
C LEU A 33 -2.52 -2.28 -3.61
N LEU A 34 -2.17 -1.02 -3.85
CA LEU A 34 -2.28 0.03 -2.84
C LEU A 34 -3.57 0.83 -3.04
N LEU A 35 -4.20 1.22 -1.93
CA LEU A 35 -5.10 2.36 -1.90
C LEU A 35 -4.34 3.54 -1.32
N ILE A 36 -4.24 4.63 -2.07
CA ILE A 36 -3.54 5.84 -1.61
C ILE A 36 -4.45 7.06 -1.63
N ASN A 37 -4.16 8.02 -0.76
CA ASN A 37 -4.60 9.40 -0.90
C ASN A 37 -3.45 10.23 -1.47
N ARG A 38 -3.63 10.75 -2.68
CA ARG A 38 -2.70 11.66 -3.36
C ARG A 38 -3.39 13.00 -3.54
N GLN A 39 -2.94 14.01 -2.81
CA GLN A 39 -3.46 15.39 -2.90
C GLN A 39 -5.00 15.46 -2.76
N GLY A 40 -5.58 14.65 -1.86
CA GLY A 40 -7.03 14.58 -1.63
C GLY A 40 -7.78 13.61 -2.56
N THR A 41 -7.10 13.01 -3.54
CA THR A 41 -7.70 12.03 -4.46
C THR A 41 -7.37 10.61 -4.00
N ILE A 42 -8.41 9.77 -3.88
CA ILE A 42 -8.27 8.35 -3.53
C ILE A 42 -8.06 7.53 -4.80
N LEU A 43 -6.95 6.79 -4.87
CA LEU A 43 -6.52 6.06 -6.06
C LEU A 43 -6.10 4.63 -5.71
N PHE A 44 -6.47 3.68 -6.58
CA PHE A 44 -5.88 2.35 -6.58
C PHE A 44 -4.63 2.35 -7.46
N VAL A 45 -3.50 1.91 -6.90
CA VAL A 45 -2.21 1.86 -7.60
C VAL A 45 -1.64 0.45 -7.50
N PRO A 46 -1.56 -0.30 -8.61
CA PRO A 46 -0.80 -1.54 -8.66
C PRO A 46 0.70 -1.24 -8.66
N ILE A 47 1.46 -1.93 -7.81
CA ILE A 47 2.92 -1.91 -7.79
C ILE A 47 3.46 -3.34 -7.86
N GLU A 48 4.59 -3.52 -8.53
CA GLU A 48 5.35 -4.76 -8.58
C GLU A 48 6.74 -4.46 -8.03
N GLY A 49 7.23 -5.27 -7.08
CA GLY A 49 8.59 -5.15 -6.58
C GLY A 49 9.60 -5.63 -7.63
N GLU A 50 10.72 -4.92 -7.81
CA GLU A 50 11.83 -5.34 -8.69
C GLU A 50 12.37 -6.74 -8.35
#